data_AF-A0A8T3RQK9-F1
#
_entry.id   AF-A0A8T3RQK9-F1
#
_cell.length_a   1.000
_cell.length_b   1.000
_cell.length_c   1.000
_cell.angle_alpha   90.00
_cell.angle_beta   90.00
_cell.angle_gamma   90.00
#
_symmetry.space_group_name_H-M   'P 1'
#
loop_
_entity.id
_entity.type
_entity.pdbx_description
1 polymer ?
#
loop_
_entity_poly.entity_id
_entity_poly.type
_entity_poly.pdbx_seq_one_letter_code
_entity_poly.pdbx_strand_id
1 'polypeptide(L)'
;MRLAWTPRENQLVWSALARGVRAPARLDRDVFIPGTAPFAVGGGPDFPSEIAEVVELGYRVQPTSALSYSITAFHHRYDRLRSLELAPPDGEAVTIVGNGIEGDVAGIEAWGAWQATNGWQLRLGGFLMDQDLDPGPGSAAGRVRHAGPAAGAGGCRGFCLLCG
;
A
#
# COMPACT_ATOMS: atom_id res chain seq x y z
N MET A 1 5.86 3.50 16.45
CA MET A 1 7.21 3.76 17.01
C MET A 1 8.14 4.22 15.89
N ARG A 2 9.09 5.11 16.18
CA ARG A 2 10.06 5.59 15.19
C ARG A 2 11.42 5.78 15.87
N LEU A 3 12.47 5.35 15.19
CA LEU A 3 13.86 5.54 15.61
C LEU A 3 14.60 6.32 14.52
N ALA A 4 15.50 7.20 14.94
CA ALA A 4 16.33 7.98 14.05
C ALA A 4 17.73 8.08 14.64
N TRP A 5 18.75 7.88 13.81
CA TRP A 5 20.15 7.93 14.18
C TRP A 5 20.93 8.70 13.11
N THR A 6 21.79 9.62 13.55
CA THR A 6 22.66 10.40 12.70
C THR A 6 24.12 9.95 12.89
N PRO A 7 24.61 8.95 12.12
CA PRO A 7 26.00 8.48 12.23
C PRO A 7 27.02 9.60 12.00
N ARG A 8 26.65 10.57 11.14
CA ARG A 8 27.40 11.78 10.82
C ARG A 8 26.40 12.92 10.63
N GLU A 9 26.87 14.15 10.68
CA GLU A 9 26.03 15.35 10.54
C GLU A 9 25.23 15.41 9.23
N ASN A 10 25.73 14.76 8.18
CA ASN A 10 25.08 14.71 6.87
C ASN A 10 24.34 13.41 6.56
N GLN A 11 24.20 12.51 7.54
CA GLN A 11 23.58 11.19 7.36
C GLN A 11 22.48 10.96 8.39
N LEU A 12 21.38 10.34 7.96
CA LEU A 12 20.27 9.95 8.80
C LEU A 12 19.83 8.54 8.41
N VAL A 13 19.95 7.61 9.34
CA VAL A 13 19.32 6.29 9.29
C VAL A 13 18.08 6.34 10.17
N TRP A 14 16.96 5.83 9.68
CA TRP A 14 15.73 5.82 10.45
C TRP A 14 14.94 4.54 10.21
N SER A 15 14.15 4.14 11.19
CA SER A 15 13.21 3.04 11.06
C SER A 15 11.89 3.37 11.73
N ALA A 16 10.82 2.73 11.26
CA ALA A 16 9.49 2.91 11.81
C ALA A 16 8.74 1.58 11.88
N LEU A 17 7.93 1.45 12.92
CA LEU A 17 6.94 0.39 13.10
C LEU A 17 5.60 1.07 13.39
N ALA A 18 4.58 0.81 12.60
CA ALA A 18 3.27 1.42 12.76
C ALA A 18 2.15 0.40 12.60
N ARG A 19 1.01 0.70 13.23
CA ARG A 19 -0.23 -0.06 13.08
C ARG A 19 -1.34 0.91 12.69
N GLY A 20 -1.80 0.82 11.45
CA GLY A 20 -2.94 1.56 10.92
C GLY A 20 -4.23 0.77 11.12
N VAL A 21 -5.32 1.48 11.41
CA VAL A 21 -6.66 0.91 11.47
C VAL A 21 -7.58 1.77 10.62
N ARG A 22 -8.18 1.20 9.56
CA ARG A 22 -9.19 1.90 8.77
C ARG A 22 -10.57 1.54 9.30
N ALA A 23 -11.27 2.53 9.85
CA ALA A 23 -12.67 2.35 10.24
C ALA A 23 -13.53 2.04 9.00
N PRO A 24 -14.60 1.24 9.16
CA PRO A 24 -15.54 0.97 8.08
C PRO A 24 -16.16 2.27 7.57
N ALA A 25 -16.23 2.43 6.24
CA ALA A 25 -16.94 3.52 5.60
C ALA A 25 -18.44 3.21 5.52
N ARG A 26 -19.31 4.20 5.26
CA ARG A 26 -20.73 3.92 4.99
C ARG A 26 -20.92 2.95 3.82
N LEU A 27 -20.04 3.02 2.82
CA LEU A 27 -20.03 2.09 1.69
C LEU A 27 -19.81 0.62 2.14
N ASP A 28 -19.18 0.41 3.30
CA ASP A 28 -18.92 -0.94 3.85
C ASP A 28 -20.15 -1.54 4.52
N ARG A 29 -21.06 -0.70 5.03
CA ARG A 29 -22.16 -1.12 5.92
C ARG A 29 -23.55 -0.89 5.35
N ASP A 30 -23.72 0.20 4.60
CA ASP A 30 -25.03 0.73 4.21
C ASP A 30 -25.31 0.59 2.70
N VAL A 31 -24.48 -0.16 1.98
CA VAL A 31 -24.65 -0.35 0.53
C VAL A 31 -25.60 -1.49 0.26
N PHE A 32 -26.77 -1.14 -0.24
CA PHE A 32 -27.76 -2.09 -0.69
C PHE A 32 -28.11 -1.76 -2.14
N ILE A 33 -27.76 -2.67 -3.05
CA ILE A 33 -27.96 -2.47 -4.48
C ILE A 33 -28.73 -3.68 -5.03
N PRO A 34 -29.90 -3.49 -5.67
CA PRO A 34 -30.68 -2.25 -5.71
C PRO A 34 -31.21 -1.83 -4.32
N GLY A 35 -31.72 -0.61 -4.13
CA GLY A 35 -32.13 -0.11 -2.81
C GLY A 35 -33.32 -0.80 -2.13
N THR A 36 -33.86 -1.86 -2.75
CA THR A 36 -34.93 -2.72 -2.22
C THR A 36 -34.62 -4.17 -2.58
N ALA A 37 -34.91 -5.10 -1.68
CA ALA A 37 -34.62 -6.52 -1.85
C ALA A 37 -35.37 -7.14 -3.06
N PRO A 38 -34.82 -8.18 -3.71
CA PRO A 38 -33.55 -8.85 -3.40
C PRO A 38 -32.33 -8.04 -3.83
N PHE A 39 -31.29 -8.04 -3.00
CA PHE A 39 -30.06 -7.30 -3.21
C PHE A 39 -29.08 -8.09 -4.10
N ALA A 40 -28.44 -7.43 -5.06
CA ALA A 40 -27.24 -7.95 -5.71
C ALA A 40 -26.01 -7.79 -4.78
N VAL A 41 -25.92 -6.66 -4.08
CA VAL A 41 -24.88 -6.35 -3.08
C VAL A 41 -25.56 -5.88 -1.81
N GLY A 42 -25.27 -6.52 -0.69
CA GLY A 42 -25.70 -6.09 0.65
C GLY A 42 -24.51 -5.66 1.50
N GLY A 43 -24.68 -4.57 2.25
CA GLY A 43 -23.76 -4.16 3.30
C GLY A 43 -24.01 -5.02 4.54
N GLY A 44 -22.94 -5.35 5.26
CA GLY A 44 -23.02 -6.11 6.50
C GLY A 44 -22.88 -5.20 7.73
N PRO A 45 -23.71 -5.34 8.78
CA PRO A 45 -23.52 -4.59 10.03
C PRO A 45 -22.19 -4.93 10.73
N ASP A 46 -21.63 -6.11 10.42
CA ASP A 46 -20.46 -6.69 11.06
C ASP A 46 -19.14 -6.53 10.28
N PHE A 47 -19.00 -5.48 9.46
CA PHE A 47 -17.73 -5.19 8.78
C PHE A 47 -16.64 -4.76 9.81
N PRO A 48 -15.61 -5.59 10.10
CA PRO A 48 -14.52 -5.21 10.97
C PRO A 48 -13.62 -4.14 10.34
N SER A 49 -12.90 -3.40 11.18
CA SER A 49 -11.88 -2.46 10.69
C SER A 49 -10.73 -3.20 10.02
N GLU A 50 -10.25 -2.68 8.89
CA GLU A 50 -9.03 -3.18 8.25
C GLU A 50 -7.82 -2.81 9.12
N ILE A 51 -6.82 -3.69 9.16
CA ILE A 51 -5.58 -3.47 9.91
C ILE A 51 -4.42 -3.48 8.93
N ALA A 52 -3.50 -2.53 9.10
CA ALA A 52 -2.22 -2.51 8.40
C ALA A 52 -1.07 -2.46 9.41
N GLU A 53 -0.16 -3.42 9.36
CA GLU A 53 1.08 -3.43 10.12
C GLU A 53 2.24 -3.07 9.20
N VAL A 54 2.97 -2.02 9.55
CA VAL A 54 3.93 -1.37 8.67
C VAL A 54 5.31 -1.37 9.32
N VAL A 55 6.30 -1.81 8.54
CA VAL A 55 7.72 -1.75 8.87
C VAL A 55 8.43 -0.95 7.79
N GLU A 56 9.22 0.04 8.20
CA GLU A 56 10.02 0.85 7.28
C GLU A 56 11.46 1.00 7.78
N LEU A 57 12.40 1.03 6.84
CA LEU A 57 13.80 1.34 7.06
C LEU A 57 14.27 2.31 5.97
N GLY A 58 14.83 3.45 6.37
CA GLY A 58 15.31 4.44 5.43
C GLY A 58 16.67 5.00 5.77
N TYR A 59 17.32 5.51 4.73
CA TYR A 59 18.60 6.20 4.80
C TYR A 59 18.54 7.47 3.95
N ARG A 60 18.93 8.60 4.54
CA ARG A 60 19.02 9.90 3.89
C ARG A 60 20.42 10.46 4.08
N VAL A 61 20.99 11.03 3.03
CA VAL A 61 22.32 11.64 3.09
C VAL A 61 22.42 12.86 2.19
N GLN A 62 23.24 13.82 2.61
CA GLN A 62 23.66 14.98 1.84
C GLN A 62 25.20 14.95 1.69
N PRO A 63 25.75 14.22 0.71
CA PRO A 63 27.20 14.07 0.59
C PRO A 63 27.94 15.40 0.34
N THR A 64 27.29 16.33 -0.36
CA THR A 64 27.80 17.67 -0.63
C THR A 64 26.66 18.68 -0.49
N SER A 65 26.96 19.99 -0.45
CA SER A 65 25.92 21.02 -0.47
C SER A 65 25.03 20.99 -1.71
N ALA A 66 25.52 20.40 -2.81
CA ALA A 66 24.84 20.31 -4.09
C ALA A 66 24.05 19.00 -4.30
N LEU A 67 24.25 17.96 -3.49
CA LEU A 67 23.65 16.65 -3.70
C LEU A 67 23.00 16.11 -2.43
N SER A 68 21.75 15.67 -2.54
CA SER A 68 21.07 14.92 -1.49
C SER A 68 20.26 13.77 -2.07
N TYR A 69 20.13 12.68 -1.32
CA TYR A 69 19.25 11.58 -1.68
C TYR A 69 18.73 10.85 -0.45
N SER A 70 17.63 10.14 -0.63
CA SER A 70 17.08 9.22 0.35
C SER A 70 16.51 7.99 -0.31
N ILE A 71 16.66 6.86 0.37
CA ILE A 71 16.09 5.56 0.01
C ILE A 71 15.37 4.98 1.20
N THR A 72 14.21 4.37 0.96
CA THR A 72 13.37 3.73 1.96
C THR A 72 12.95 2.38 1.46
N ALA A 73 13.17 1.33 2.25
CA ALA A 73 12.54 0.04 2.07
C ALA A 73 11.35 -0.07 3.04
N PHE A 74 10.26 -0.67 2.58
CA PHE A 74 9.04 -0.82 3.35
C PHE A 74 8.43 -2.22 3.16
N HIS A 75 7.72 -2.67 4.19
CA HIS A 75 6.90 -3.88 4.18
C HIS A 75 5.61 -3.63 4.96
N HIS A 76 4.48 -3.84 4.31
CA HIS A 76 3.14 -3.67 4.87
C HIS A 76 2.44 -5.02 4.84
N ARG A 77 1.95 -5.45 6.00
CA ARG A 77 1.03 -6.57 6.12
C ARG A 77 -0.37 -6.03 6.32
N TYR A 78 -1.30 -6.48 5.51
CA TYR A 78 -2.70 -6.10 5.58
C TYR A 78 -3.53 -7.30 6.00
N ASP A 79 -4.33 -7.11 7.04
CA ASP A 79 -5.32 -8.08 7.47
C ASP A 79 -6.72 -7.49 7.30
N ARG A 80 -7.66 -8.35 6.87
CA ARG A 80 -9.09 -8.03 6.79
C ARG A 80 -9.39 -6.88 5.82
N LEU A 81 -8.71 -6.85 4.68
CA LEU A 81 -9.02 -5.93 3.59
C LEU A 81 -10.41 -6.22 3.04
N ARG A 82 -11.12 -5.14 2.67
CA ARG A 82 -12.44 -5.19 2.04
C ARG A 82 -12.47 -6.17 0.87
N SER A 83 -13.42 -7.11 0.93
CA SER A 83 -13.76 -8.03 -0.15
C SER A 83 -15.25 -7.96 -0.47
N LEU A 84 -15.62 -8.46 -1.64
CA LEU A 84 -16.98 -8.92 -1.89
C LEU A 84 -17.00 -10.41 -1.62
N GLU A 85 -17.96 -10.88 -0.84
CA GLU A 85 -18.14 -12.28 -0.48
C GLU A 85 -19.46 -12.81 -1.02
N LEU A 86 -19.52 -14.10 -1.38
CA LEU A 86 -20.78 -14.74 -1.75
C LEU A 86 -21.68 -14.83 -0.53
N ALA A 87 -22.91 -14.35 -0.67
CA ALA A 87 -23.88 -14.44 0.40
C ALA A 87 -24.36 -15.89 0.59
N PRO A 88 -24.78 -16.27 1.82
CA PRO A 88 -25.44 -17.55 2.06
C PRO A 88 -26.68 -17.75 1.15
N PRO A 89 -27.00 -18.99 0.74
CA PRO A 89 -28.12 -19.27 -0.17
C PRO A 89 -29.50 -18.83 0.33
N ASP A 90 -29.64 -18.61 1.64
CA ASP A 90 -30.84 -18.16 2.34
C ASP A 90 -30.86 -16.64 2.64
N GLY A 91 -29.82 -15.91 2.22
CA GLY A 91 -29.71 -14.47 2.40
C GLY A 91 -30.52 -13.65 1.39
N GLU A 92 -30.84 -12.40 1.73
CA GLU A 92 -31.52 -11.44 0.85
C GLU A 92 -30.60 -10.81 -0.21
N ALA A 93 -29.30 -11.10 -0.16
CA ALA A 93 -28.28 -10.58 -1.07
C ALA A 93 -27.62 -11.71 -1.87
N VAL A 94 -27.11 -11.41 -3.08
CA VAL A 94 -26.25 -12.35 -3.85
C VAL A 94 -24.80 -12.29 -3.36
N THR A 95 -24.32 -11.08 -3.04
CA THR A 95 -23.00 -10.85 -2.45
C THR A 95 -23.11 -9.89 -1.26
N ILE A 96 -22.21 -10.05 -0.30
CA ILE A 96 -22.09 -9.17 0.86
C ILE A 96 -20.73 -8.50 0.89
N VAL A 97 -20.68 -7.26 1.37
CA VAL A 97 -19.41 -6.57 1.63
C VAL A 97 -18.80 -7.17 2.89
N GLY A 98 -17.62 -7.78 2.74
CA GLY A 98 -16.89 -8.47 3.79
C GLY A 98 -15.42 -8.04 3.87
N ASN A 99 -14.62 -8.79 4.62
CA ASN A 99 -13.23 -8.45 4.95
C ASN A 99 -12.33 -9.68 4.88
N GLY A 100 -12.45 -10.44 3.82
CA GLY A 100 -11.77 -11.72 3.65
C GLY A 100 -10.44 -11.65 2.91
N ILE A 101 -9.94 -10.47 2.52
CA ILE A 101 -8.64 -10.38 1.83
C ILE A 101 -7.53 -10.09 2.85
N GLU A 102 -6.45 -10.83 2.75
CA GLU A 102 -5.19 -10.58 3.46
C GLU A 102 -4.06 -10.42 2.45
N GLY A 103 -2.93 -9.86 2.85
CA GLY A 103 -1.78 -9.84 1.96
C GLY A 103 -0.68 -8.89 2.37
N ASP A 104 0.39 -8.94 1.58
CA ASP A 104 1.62 -8.21 1.86
C ASP A 104 1.98 -7.32 0.67
N VAL A 105 2.53 -6.15 1.01
CA VAL A 105 3.07 -5.20 0.05
C VAL A 105 4.47 -4.82 0.50
N ALA A 106 5.46 -5.04 -0.37
CA ALA A 106 6.85 -4.73 -0.07
C ALA A 106 7.50 -3.96 -1.21
N GLY A 107 8.42 -3.07 -0.88
CA GLY A 107 9.04 -2.26 -1.91
C GLY A 107 10.17 -1.37 -1.43
N ILE A 108 10.67 -0.61 -2.40
CA ILE A 108 11.72 0.38 -2.22
C ILE A 108 11.31 1.64 -2.94
N GLU A 109 11.49 2.78 -2.29
CA GLU A 109 11.33 4.10 -2.86
C GLU A 109 12.62 4.90 -2.69
N ALA A 110 13.01 5.65 -3.72
CA ALA A 110 14.19 6.49 -3.68
C ALA A 110 13.95 7.85 -4.35
N TRP A 111 14.55 8.89 -3.78
CA TRP A 111 14.51 10.26 -4.30
C TRP A 111 15.88 10.91 -4.20
N GLY A 112 16.21 11.77 -5.14
CA GLY A 112 17.46 12.51 -5.17
C GLY A 112 17.30 13.90 -5.77
N ALA A 113 18.11 14.84 -5.29
CA ALA A 113 18.21 16.18 -5.81
C ALA A 113 19.68 16.54 -6.01
N TRP A 114 20.00 17.09 -7.18
CA TRP A 114 21.36 17.50 -7.54
C TRP A 114 21.38 18.88 -8.20
N GLN A 115 22.09 19.82 -7.61
CA GLN A 115 22.44 21.10 -8.21
C GLN A 115 23.68 20.92 -9.08
N ALA A 116 23.49 20.66 -10.37
CA ALA A 116 24.60 20.40 -11.29
C ALA A 116 25.43 21.66 -11.56
N THR A 117 24.76 22.81 -11.66
CA THR A 117 25.38 24.14 -11.80
C THR A 117 24.48 25.19 -11.12
N ASN A 118 24.92 26.44 -11.00
CA ASN A 118 24.11 27.52 -10.39
C ASN A 118 22.76 27.77 -11.08
N GLY A 119 22.58 27.33 -12.33
CA GLY A 119 21.34 27.49 -13.10
C GLY A 119 20.61 26.19 -13.44
N TRP A 120 21.05 25.05 -12.90
CA TRP A 120 20.44 23.74 -13.19
C TRP A 120 20.27 22.89 -11.92
N GLN A 121 19.02 22.54 -11.63
CA GLN A 121 18.66 21.60 -10.58
C GLN A 121 17.94 20.37 -11.18
N LEU A 122 18.46 19.20 -10.87
CA LEU A 122 17.87 17.92 -11.23
C LEU A 122 17.18 17.30 -10.02
N ARG A 123 15.94 16.84 -10.18
CA ARG A 123 15.22 16.06 -9.17
C ARG A 123 14.71 14.76 -9.77
N LEU A 124 15.04 13.68 -9.11
CA LEU A 124 14.78 12.31 -9.55
C LEU A 124 14.06 11.56 -8.45
N GLY A 125 13.11 10.73 -8.84
CA GLY A 125 12.38 9.87 -7.93
C GLY A 125 11.88 8.62 -8.59
N GLY A 126 11.77 7.55 -7.82
CA GLY A 126 11.13 6.35 -8.29
C GLY A 126 10.86 5.35 -7.18
N PHE A 127 10.02 4.37 -7.50
CA PHE A 127 9.69 3.28 -6.61
C PHE A 127 9.57 1.95 -7.37
N LEU A 128 9.79 0.88 -6.64
CA LEU A 128 9.55 -0.50 -7.05
C LEU A 128 8.75 -1.17 -5.93
N MET A 129 7.65 -1.82 -6.28
CA MET A 129 6.78 -2.46 -5.32
C MET A 129 6.24 -3.79 -5.85
N ASP A 130 6.17 -4.78 -4.98
CA ASP A 130 5.49 -6.05 -5.20
C ASP A 130 4.30 -6.16 -4.24
N GLN A 131 3.22 -6.77 -4.72
CA GLN A 131 1.96 -6.91 -3.99
C GLN A 131 1.41 -8.32 -4.21
N ASP A 132 1.21 -9.03 -3.10
CA ASP A 132 0.58 -10.34 -3.05
C ASP A 132 -0.66 -10.25 -2.17
N LEU A 133 -1.84 -10.27 -2.79
CA LEU A 133 -3.13 -10.28 -2.10
C LEU A 133 -3.79 -11.65 -2.25
N ASP A 134 -4.17 -12.21 -1.11
CA ASP A 134 -4.83 -13.49 -0.96
C ASP A 134 -6.28 -13.30 -0.50
N PRO A 135 -7.25 -13.42 -1.42
CA PRO A 135 -8.66 -13.48 -1.06
C PRO A 135 -8.97 -14.79 -0.35
N GLY A 136 -9.67 -14.69 0.77
CA GLY A 136 -10.18 -15.82 1.52
C GLY A 136 -11.25 -16.61 0.76
N PRO A 137 -11.58 -17.82 1.22
CA PRO A 137 -12.45 -18.78 0.52
C PRO A 137 -13.89 -18.30 0.28
N GLY A 138 -14.36 -17.31 1.03
CA GLY A 138 -15.68 -16.69 0.83
C GLY A 138 -15.68 -15.55 -0.19
N SER A 139 -14.50 -15.07 -0.61
CA SER A 139 -14.40 -13.91 -1.49
C SER A 139 -14.75 -14.25 -2.94
N ALA A 140 -15.57 -13.40 -3.55
CA ALA A 140 -15.83 -13.37 -4.99
C ALA A 140 -14.65 -12.76 -5.79
N ALA A 141 -13.61 -12.23 -5.12
CA ALA A 141 -12.42 -11.72 -5.79
C ALA A 141 -11.44 -12.87 -6.11
N GLY A 142 -10.89 -12.87 -7.33
CA GLY A 142 -9.78 -13.77 -7.68
C GLY A 142 -8.48 -13.33 -7.02
N ARG A 143 -7.56 -14.29 -6.76
CA ARG A 143 -6.21 -13.99 -6.26
C ARG A 143 -5.52 -12.99 -7.19
N VAL A 144 -5.10 -11.84 -6.64
CA VAL A 144 -4.35 -10.84 -7.39
C VAL A 144 -2.88 -10.96 -7.01
N ARG A 145 -2.15 -11.70 -7.84
CA ARG A 145 -0.68 -11.67 -7.84
C ARG A 145 -0.21 -10.84 -9.02
N HIS A 146 0.50 -9.75 -8.77
CA HIS A 146 1.26 -9.08 -9.82
C HIS A 146 2.60 -9.80 -10.06
N ALA A 147 2.55 -11.11 -10.33
CA ALA A 147 3.71 -11.88 -10.77
C ALA A 147 3.91 -11.67 -12.28
N GLY A 148 4.82 -10.76 -12.63
CA GLY A 148 5.35 -10.70 -14.00
C GLY A 148 6.19 -11.94 -14.33
N PRO A 149 6.42 -12.25 -15.62
CA PRO A 149 7.11 -13.47 -16.04
C PRO A 149 8.53 -13.53 -15.49
N ALA A 150 9.00 -14.74 -15.21
CA ALA A 150 10.39 -15.02 -14.88
C ALA A 150 11.32 -14.37 -15.94
N ALA A 151 12.32 -13.62 -15.47
CA ALA A 151 13.21 -12.76 -16.25
C ALA A 151 12.61 -11.44 -16.77
N GLY A 152 12.37 -10.50 -15.86
CA GLY A 152 12.24 -9.08 -16.19
C GLY A 152 10.99 -8.41 -15.63
N ALA A 153 11.12 -7.79 -14.45
CA ALA A 153 10.26 -6.72 -13.95
C ALA A 153 8.74 -7.03 -13.79
N GLY A 154 8.40 -7.98 -12.93
CA GLY A 154 7.04 -8.13 -12.37
C GLY A 154 6.87 -7.38 -11.06
N GLY A 155 6.58 -6.08 -11.12
CA GLY A 155 6.26 -5.25 -9.94
C GLY A 155 5.73 -3.89 -10.39
N CYS A 156 4.91 -3.23 -9.57
CA CYS A 156 4.49 -1.86 -9.83
C CYS A 156 5.73 -0.95 -9.81
N ARG A 157 5.99 -0.27 -10.93
CA ARG A 157 7.10 0.67 -11.08
C ARG A 157 6.56 2.06 -11.38
N GLY A 158 7.14 3.07 -10.76
CA GLY A 158 6.89 4.46 -11.15
C GLY A 158 8.16 5.28 -11.02
N PHE A 159 8.32 6.26 -11.91
CA PHE A 159 9.46 7.15 -11.96
C PHE A 159 8.99 8.58 -12.26
N CYS A 160 9.58 9.56 -11.59
CA CYS A 160 9.32 10.97 -11.79
C CYS A 160 10.66 11.70 -11.94
N LEU A 161 10.79 12.50 -13.00
CA LEU A 161 11.96 13.31 -13.29
C LEU A 161 11.52 14.75 -13.55
N LEU A 162 12.11 15.68 -12.82
CA LEU A 162 11.88 17.12 -12.97
C LEU A 162 13.24 17.81 -13.16
N CYS A 163 13.33 18.63 -14.20
CA CYS A 163 14.49 19.47 -14.51
C CYS A 163 14.05 20.94 -14.50
N GLY A 164 14.84 21.81 -13.88
CA GLY A 164 14.59 23.26 -13.85
C GLY A 164 15.85 24.06 -13.57
#